data_AF-A0A645E0R2-F1
#
_entry.id   AF-A0A645E0R2-F1
#
_cell.length_a   1.000
_cell.length_b   1.000
_cell.length_c   1.000
_cell.angle_alpha   90.00
_cell.angle_beta   90.00
_cell.angle_gamma   90.00
#
_symmetry.space_group_name_H-M   'P 1'
#
loop_
_entity.id
_entity.type
_entity.pdbx_description
1 polymer ?
#
loop_
_entity_poly.entity_id
_entity_poly.type
_entity_poly.pdbx_seq_one_letter_code
_entity_poly.pdbx_strand_id
1 'polypeptide(L)'
;MVLLIAAGALFIFLWDTVLSPVLSYRKFLRDLLSGRKRDYIGRFKGFENLNIMREGIPCRPFMLNVGEAKDEKDDRLLYWDIQHPLPEWHEGMKLWVSTFDKSVCDWRPEA
;
A
#
# COMPACT_ATOMS: atom_id res chain seq x y z
N MET A 1 -0.49 -14.65 42.61
CA MET A 1 0.51 -13.74 42.02
C MET A 1 0.82 -14.07 40.56
N VAL A 2 1.14 -15.33 40.21
CA VAL A 2 1.48 -15.72 38.81
C VAL A 2 0.34 -15.44 37.80
N LEU A 3 -0.93 -15.63 38.19
CA LEU A 3 -2.09 -15.34 37.32
C LEU A 3 -2.21 -13.85 36.94
N LEU A 4 -1.88 -12.93 37.85
CA LEU A 4 -1.91 -11.49 37.57
C LEU A 4 -0.78 -11.07 36.62
N ILE A 5 0.39 -11.69 36.76
CA ILE A 5 1.55 -11.45 35.89
C ILE A 5 1.26 -11.97 34.48
N ALA A 6 0.70 -13.18 34.38
CA ALA A 6 0.30 -13.76 33.10
C ALA A 6 -0.79 -12.93 32.40
N ALA A 7 -1.82 -12.48 33.15
CA ALA A 7 -2.88 -11.63 32.60
C ALA A 7 -2.34 -10.28 32.11
N GLY A 8 -1.42 -9.66 32.85
CA GLY A 8 -0.78 -8.41 32.43
C GLY A 8 0.07 -8.56 31.16
N ALA A 9 0.85 -9.64 31.07
CA ALA A 9 1.63 -9.92 29.86
C ALA A 9 0.75 -10.18 28.64
N LEU A 10 -0.35 -10.94 28.81
CA LEU A 10 -1.33 -11.19 27.75
C LEU A 10 -2.01 -9.90 27.30
N PHE A 11 -2.32 -9.00 28.24
CA PHE A 11 -2.92 -7.71 27.92
C PHE A 11 -1.99 -6.81 27.10
N ILE A 12 -0.71 -6.72 27.49
CA ILE A 12 0.30 -5.95 26.73
C ILE A 12 0.49 -6.58 25.34
N PHE A 13 0.54 -7.91 25.26
CA PHE A 13 0.74 -8.62 24.00
C PHE A 13 -0.43 -8.43 23.03
N LEU A 14 -1.67 -8.52 23.54
CA LEU A 14 -2.89 -8.26 22.76
C LEU A 14 -2.97 -6.79 22.34
N TRP A 15 -2.57 -5.87 23.22
CA TRP A 15 -2.55 -4.45 22.93
C TRP A 15 -1.55 -4.10 21.82
N ASP A 16 -0.33 -4.64 21.90
CA ASP A 16 0.70 -4.41 20.89
C ASP A 16 0.33 -5.05 19.55
N THR A 17 -0.16 -6.29 19.58
CA THR A 17 -0.51 -7.06 18.38
C THR A 17 -1.74 -6.51 17.65
N VAL A 18 -2.76 -6.04 18.37
CA VAL A 18 -4.04 -5.65 17.76
C VAL A 18 -4.15 -4.14 17.61
N LEU A 19 -3.74 -3.39 18.63
CA LEU A 19 -4.00 -1.94 18.64
C LEU A 19 -3.01 -1.17 17.79
N SER A 20 -1.74 -1.59 17.75
CA SER A 20 -0.71 -0.96 16.92
C SER A 20 -1.06 -0.94 15.43
N PRO A 21 -1.41 -2.07 14.77
CA PRO A 21 -1.78 -2.05 13.36
C PRO A 21 -3.08 -1.30 13.10
N VAL A 22 -4.06 -1.36 14.01
CA VAL A 22 -5.34 -0.64 13.86
C VAL A 22 -5.14 0.87 13.94
N LEU A 23 -4.30 1.36 14.85
CA LEU A 23 -4.00 2.79 14.96
C LEU A 23 -3.23 3.29 13.73
N SER A 24 -2.23 2.53 13.28
CA SER A 24 -1.48 2.84 12.05
C SER A 24 -2.38 2.88 10.83
N TYR A 25 -3.28 1.91 10.68
CA TYR A 25 -4.24 1.89 9.58
C TYR A 25 -5.24 3.05 9.65
N ARG A 26 -5.74 3.42 10.85
CA ARG A 26 -6.61 4.60 11.02
C ARG A 26 -5.90 5.90 10.67
N LYS A 27 -4.61 6.03 11.01
CA LYS A 27 -3.79 7.19 10.64
C LYS A 27 -3.63 7.22 9.11
N PHE A 28 -3.28 6.10 8.50
CA PHE A 28 -3.16 5.99 7.04
C PHE A 28 -4.46 6.35 6.31
N LEU A 29 -5.62 5.83 6.74
CA LEU A 29 -6.91 6.19 6.16
C LEU A 29 -7.22 7.68 6.30
N ARG A 30 -6.90 8.27 7.45
CA ARG A 30 -7.10 9.71 7.68
C ARG A 30 -6.22 10.54 6.74
N ASP A 31 -4.96 10.15 6.59
CA ASP A 31 -4.00 10.81 5.71
C ASP A 31 -4.40 10.61 4.24
N LEU A 32 -4.91 9.44 3.88
CA LEU A 32 -5.41 9.12 2.53
C LEU A 32 -6.68 9.91 2.16
N LEU A 33 -7.56 10.18 3.14
CA LEU A 33 -8.78 10.97 2.94
C LEU A 33 -8.52 12.47 2.92
N SER A 34 -7.59 12.96 3.75
CA SER A 34 -7.26 14.39 3.87
C SER A 34 -6.16 14.84 2.91
N GLY A 35 -5.39 13.89 2.41
CA GLY A 35 -4.18 14.13 1.66
C GLY A 35 -4.39 14.54 0.21
N ARG A 36 -3.37 15.19 -0.37
CA ARG A 36 -3.36 15.55 -1.79
C ARG A 36 -3.18 14.30 -2.64
N LYS A 37 -4.26 13.88 -3.27
CA LYS A 37 -4.26 12.82 -4.29
C LYS A 37 -3.52 13.29 -5.55
N ARG A 38 -2.82 12.36 -6.19
CA ARG A 38 -2.17 12.55 -7.49
C ARG A 38 -2.57 11.41 -8.41
N ASP A 39 -3.04 11.80 -9.58
CA ASP A 39 -3.47 10.85 -10.59
C ASP A 39 -2.32 10.60 -11.57
N TYR A 40 -2.06 9.34 -11.85
CA TYR A 40 -1.08 8.89 -12.82
C TYR A 40 -1.77 8.02 -13.87
N ILE A 41 -1.39 8.23 -15.13
CA ILE A 41 -1.80 7.38 -16.24
C ILE A 41 -0.53 6.75 -16.78
N GLY A 42 -0.48 5.42 -16.82
CA GLY A 42 0.73 4.75 -17.25
C GLY A 42 0.54 3.27 -17.57
N ARG A 43 1.62 2.62 -18.00
CA ARG A 43 1.66 1.19 -18.23
C ARG A 43 2.24 0.47 -17.02
N PHE A 44 1.56 -0.59 -16.59
CA PHE A 44 2.02 -1.45 -15.52
C PHE A 44 3.24 -2.28 -15.98
N LYS A 45 4.36 -2.22 -15.26
CA LYS A 45 5.57 -2.99 -15.58
C LYS A 45 5.71 -4.29 -14.79
N GLY A 46 5.04 -4.42 -13.64
CA GLY A 46 5.13 -5.61 -12.79
C GLY A 46 5.16 -5.28 -11.31
N PHE A 47 4.82 -6.27 -10.48
CA PHE A 47 5.00 -6.23 -9.03
C PHE A 47 6.42 -6.64 -8.66
N GLU A 48 6.97 -6.03 -7.62
CA GLU A 48 8.19 -6.53 -6.98
C GLU A 48 7.88 -7.77 -6.13
N ASN A 49 8.86 -8.69 -6.05
CA ASN A 49 8.71 -9.94 -5.29
C ASN A 49 8.73 -9.75 -3.76
N LEU A 50 9.22 -8.60 -3.28
CA LEU A 50 9.37 -8.32 -1.85
C LEU A 50 8.24 -7.43 -1.34
N ASN A 51 7.46 -7.95 -0.39
CA ASN A 51 6.53 -7.12 0.37
C ASN A 51 7.34 -6.25 1.35
N ILE A 52 7.00 -4.98 1.44
CA ILE A 52 7.63 -4.04 2.38
C ILE A 52 6.62 -3.54 3.41
N MET A 53 7.11 -3.17 4.59
CA MET A 53 6.30 -2.54 5.63
C MET A 53 6.45 -1.03 5.54
N ARG A 54 5.35 -0.31 5.28
CA ARG A 54 5.31 1.15 5.17
C ARG A 54 4.31 1.71 6.17
N GLU A 55 4.75 2.56 7.09
CA GLU A 55 3.90 3.14 8.15
C GLU A 55 3.09 2.08 8.94
N GLY A 56 3.64 0.88 9.13
CA GLY A 56 2.94 -0.23 9.81
C GLY A 56 1.93 -0.98 8.95
N ILE A 57 1.85 -0.68 7.65
CA ILE A 57 0.99 -1.35 6.67
C ILE A 57 1.87 -2.19 5.74
N PRO A 58 1.54 -3.48 5.56
CA PRO A 58 2.24 -4.28 4.59
C PRO A 58 1.78 -3.83 3.20
N CYS A 59 2.74 -3.51 2.32
CA CYS A 59 2.49 -3.07 0.95
C CYS A 59 3.37 -3.85 -0.03
N ARG A 60 2.88 -4.04 -1.25
CA ARG A 60 3.64 -4.60 -2.36
C ARG A 60 4.06 -3.49 -3.33
N PRO A 61 5.37 -3.27 -3.56
CA PRO A 61 5.83 -2.31 -4.54
C PRO A 61 5.50 -2.77 -5.95
N PHE A 62 5.23 -1.83 -6.84
CA PHE A 62 5.14 -2.08 -8.28
C PHE A 62 5.60 -0.86 -9.06
N MET A 63 5.99 -1.08 -10.32
CA MET A 63 6.43 -0.01 -11.22
C MET A 63 5.33 0.34 -12.22
N LEU A 64 5.06 1.64 -12.35
CA LEU A 64 4.16 2.22 -13.34
C LEU A 64 4.94 3.19 -14.22
N ASN A 65 5.02 2.91 -15.52
CA ASN A 65 5.64 3.82 -16.49
C ASN A 65 4.60 4.86 -16.95
N VAL A 66 4.79 6.13 -16.58
CA VAL A 66 3.83 7.23 -16.88
C VAL A 66 4.11 7.87 -18.26
N GLY A 67 5.23 7.54 -18.89
CA GLY A 67 5.71 8.12 -20.14
C GLY A 67 5.66 7.16 -21.33
N GLU A 68 6.61 7.33 -22.25
CA GLU A 68 6.79 6.38 -23.34
C GLU A 68 7.47 5.10 -22.84
N ALA A 69 6.97 3.95 -23.28
CA ALA A 69 7.35 2.61 -22.78
C ALA A 69 8.85 2.24 -22.87
N LYS A 70 9.70 3.10 -23.48
CA LYS A 70 11.14 2.91 -23.61
C LYS A 70 11.99 3.78 -22.68
N ASP A 71 11.41 4.77 -22.00
CA ASP A 71 12.17 5.61 -21.06
C ASP A 71 11.96 5.14 -19.62
N GLU A 72 12.99 4.56 -19.01
CA GLU A 72 13.01 4.16 -17.60
C GLU A 72 12.94 5.36 -16.65
N LYS A 73 13.22 6.59 -17.13
CA LYS A 73 13.13 7.80 -16.29
C LYS A 73 11.71 8.13 -15.84
N ASP A 74 10.71 7.64 -16.57
CA ASP A 74 9.29 7.85 -16.26
C ASP A 74 8.68 6.71 -15.43
N ASP A 75 9.50 5.77 -14.97
CA ASP A 75 9.06 4.73 -14.04
C ASP A 75 8.80 5.33 -12.66
N ARG A 76 7.56 5.18 -12.20
CA ARG A 76 7.10 5.56 -10.87
C ARG A 76 6.94 4.30 -10.03
N LEU A 77 7.74 4.23 -8.96
CA LEU A 77 7.53 3.22 -7.91
C LEU A 77 6.32 3.62 -7.06
N LEU A 78 5.32 2.76 -7.07
CA LEU A 78 4.07 2.88 -6.33
C LEU A 78 3.87 1.67 -5.42
N TYR A 79 2.97 1.81 -4.44
CA TYR A 79 2.72 0.79 -3.42
C TYR A 79 1.27 0.37 -3.43
N TRP A 80 1.06 -0.94 -3.57
CA TRP A 80 -0.25 -1.59 -3.44
C TRP A 80 -0.43 -2.11 -2.01
N ASP A 81 -1.57 -1.82 -1.39
CA ASP A 81 -1.89 -2.38 -0.08
C ASP A 81 -2.29 -3.85 -0.23
N ILE A 82 -1.56 -4.75 0.44
CA ILE A 82 -1.78 -6.20 0.34
C ILE A 82 -3.03 -6.65 1.08
N GLN A 83 -3.62 -5.80 1.93
CA GLN A 83 -4.92 -6.06 2.54
C GLN A 83 -6.05 -6.04 1.50
N HIS A 84 -5.83 -5.36 0.36
CA HIS A 84 -6.74 -5.38 -0.78
C HIS A 84 -6.46 -6.57 -1.70
N PRO A 85 -7.51 -7.15 -2.32
CA PRO A 85 -7.35 -8.24 -3.26
C PRO A 85 -6.41 -7.82 -4.39
N LEU A 86 -5.53 -8.74 -4.79
CA LEU A 86 -4.62 -8.50 -5.90
C LEU A 86 -5.43 -8.23 -7.17
N PRO A 87 -5.20 -7.10 -7.84
CA PRO A 87 -5.91 -6.76 -9.05
C PRO A 87 -5.39 -7.59 -10.23
N GLU A 88 -6.23 -7.83 -11.23
CA GLU A 88 -5.90 -8.61 -12.44
C GLU A 88 -5.03 -7.81 -13.44
N TRP A 89 -4.00 -7.13 -12.93
CA TRP A 89 -3.08 -6.33 -13.74
C TRP A 89 -2.12 -7.22 -14.52
N HIS A 90 -1.96 -6.88 -15.79
CA HIS A 90 -1.02 -7.55 -16.70
C HIS A 90 0.08 -6.57 -17.10
N GLU A 91 1.30 -7.07 -17.28
CA GLU A 91 2.40 -6.25 -17.76
C GLU A 91 2.05 -5.62 -19.12
N GLY A 92 2.30 -4.32 -19.25
CA GLY A 92 1.94 -3.51 -20.42
C GLY A 92 0.53 -2.93 -20.39
N MET A 93 -0.34 -3.34 -19.44
CA MET A 93 -1.70 -2.81 -19.31
C MET A 93 -1.67 -1.32 -18.96
N LYS A 94 -2.48 -0.52 -19.67
CA LYS A 94 -2.64 0.90 -19.38
C LYS A 94 -3.63 1.08 -18.22
N LEU A 95 -3.18 1.71 -17.15
CA LEU A 95 -3.94 1.91 -15.93
C LEU A 95 -3.94 3.38 -15.58
N TRP A 96 -5.10 3.87 -15.18
CA TRP A 96 -5.21 5.09 -14.39
C TRP A 96 -5.16 4.69 -12.92
N VAL A 97 -4.22 5.27 -12.16
CA VAL A 97 -4.11 5.06 -10.72
C VAL A 97 -4.13 6.40 -10.01
N SER A 98 -4.98 6.51 -8.98
CA SER A 98 -4.94 7.62 -8.05
C SER A 98 -4.10 7.22 -6.85
N THR A 99 -3.16 8.08 -6.48
CA THR A 99 -2.19 7.78 -5.42
C THR A 99 -2.19 8.88 -4.37
N PHE A 100 -1.96 8.49 -3.12
CA PHE A 100 -1.63 9.39 -2.03
C PHE A 100 -0.28 8.99 -1.45
N ASP A 101 0.66 9.92 -1.49
CA ASP A 101 2.03 9.69 -1.02
C ASP A 101 2.63 8.36 -1.55
N LYS A 102 2.47 8.10 -2.86
CA LYS A 102 2.88 6.85 -3.58
C LYS A 102 2.07 5.59 -3.26
N SER A 103 1.15 5.62 -2.32
CA SER A 103 0.22 4.50 -2.06
C SER A 103 -0.97 4.59 -3.01
N VAL A 104 -1.38 3.48 -3.60
CA VAL A 104 -2.53 3.45 -4.49
C VAL A 104 -3.82 3.54 -3.66
N CYS A 105 -4.65 4.52 -3.98
CA CYS A 105 -5.96 4.73 -3.37
C CYS A 105 -7.08 4.16 -4.24
N ASP A 106 -6.94 4.31 -5.55
CA ASP A 106 -7.94 3.91 -6.52
C ASP A 106 -7.25 3.59 -7.84
N TRP A 107 -7.86 2.72 -8.64
CA TRP A 107 -7.36 2.37 -9.95
C TRP A 107 -8.48 1.96 -10.89
N ARG A 108 -8.29 2.20 -12.18
CA ARG A 108 -9.18 1.71 -13.23
C ARG A 108 -8.38 1.36 -14.48
N PRO A 109 -8.81 0.33 -15.21
CA PRO A 109 -8.27 0.05 -16.53
C PRO A 109 -8.63 1.18 -17.49
N GLU A 110 -7.66 1.62 -18.29
CA GLU A 110 -7.91 2.55 -19.38
C GLU A 110 -7.97 1.73 -20.67
N ALA A 111 -9.16 1.67 -21.28
CA ALA A 111 -9.44 0.89 -22.49
C ALA A 111 -8.80 1.49 -23.74
#